data_AF-A0A3Q3LMI4-F1
#
_entry.id   AF-A0A3Q3LMI4-F1
#
_cell.length_a   1.000
_cell.length_b   1.000
_cell.length_c   1.000
_cell.angle_alpha   90.00
_cell.angle_beta   90.00
_cell.angle_gamma   90.00
#
_symmetry.space_group_name_H-M   'P 1'
#
loop_
_entity.id
_entity.type
_entity.pdbx_description
1 polymer ?
#
loop_
_entity_poly.entity_id
_entity_poly.type
_entity_poly.pdbx_seq_one_letter_code
_entity_poly.pdbx_strand_id
1 'polypeptide(L)'
;LPGAGPAMKEKSKNAARTRREKENSEFYELAKLLPLPSAITSQLDKASIIRLTTSYLKMRIVFPEGESCCANCESHHANNTHTRLSLSLSNIS
;
A
#
# COMPACT_ATOMS: atom_id res chain seq x y z
N LEU A 1 -15.23 -5.93 54.97
CA LEU A 1 -15.27 -5.99 53.50
C LEU A 1 -14.87 -4.62 52.93
N PRO A 2 -13.63 -4.41 52.45
CA PRO A 2 -13.29 -3.21 51.72
C PRO A 2 -13.45 -3.46 50.22
N GLY A 3 -14.37 -2.72 49.59
CA GLY A 3 -14.65 -2.80 48.16
C GLY A 3 -13.45 -2.38 47.32
N ALA A 4 -13.14 -3.18 46.31
CA ALA A 4 -12.16 -2.87 45.28
C ALA A 4 -12.59 -1.60 44.52
N GLY A 5 -11.93 -0.47 44.80
CA GLY A 5 -12.14 0.80 44.11
C GLY A 5 -11.75 0.75 42.61
N PRO A 6 -12.24 1.71 41.81
CA PRO A 6 -12.16 1.69 40.33
C PRO A 6 -10.74 1.77 39.74
N ALA A 7 -9.72 2.01 40.56
CA ALA A 7 -8.34 2.24 40.15
C ALA A 7 -7.64 1.04 39.46
N MET A 8 -8.13 -0.19 39.64
CA MET A 8 -7.56 -1.37 38.95
C MET A 8 -8.10 -1.55 37.53
N LYS A 9 -9.30 -1.02 37.21
CA LYS A 9 -9.86 -1.06 35.84
C LYS A 9 -9.24 0.01 34.93
N GLU A 10 -8.78 1.12 35.49
CA GLU A 10 -8.13 2.21 34.74
C GLU A 10 -6.77 1.77 34.14
N LYS A 11 -5.97 1.02 34.92
CA LYS A 11 -4.63 0.56 34.53
C LYS A 11 -4.64 -0.42 33.36
N SER A 12 -5.62 -1.35 33.34
CA SER A 12 -5.81 -2.30 32.24
C SER A 12 -6.33 -1.62 30.97
N LYS A 13 -7.24 -0.64 31.11
CA LYS A 13 -7.70 0.19 29.98
C LYS A 13 -6.56 0.99 29.34
N ASN A 14 -5.69 1.59 30.15
CA ASN A 14 -4.54 2.32 29.64
C ASN A 14 -3.52 1.38 28.96
N ALA A 15 -3.27 0.19 29.53
CA ALA A 15 -2.40 -0.81 28.92
C ALA A 15 -2.90 -1.30 27.54
N ALA A 16 -4.22 -1.56 27.41
CA ALA A 16 -4.80 -1.97 26.13
C ALA A 16 -4.74 -0.84 25.08
N ARG A 17 -4.92 0.41 25.50
CA ARG A 17 -4.79 1.59 24.64
C ARG A 17 -3.35 1.77 24.16
N THR A 18 -2.38 1.78 25.06
CA THR A 18 -0.95 1.88 24.72
C THR A 18 -0.52 0.78 23.76
N ARG A 19 -1.04 -0.45 23.93
CA ARG A 19 -0.76 -1.54 22.98
C ARG A 19 -1.28 -1.23 21.58
N ARG A 20 -2.52 -0.74 21.46
CA ARG A 20 -3.12 -0.37 20.15
C ARG A 20 -2.39 0.81 19.50
N GLU A 21 -2.01 1.82 20.28
CA GLU A 21 -1.27 2.98 19.79
C GLU A 21 0.13 2.60 19.31
N LYS A 22 0.84 1.76 20.07
CA LYS A 22 2.15 1.24 19.67
C LYS A 22 2.06 0.45 18.36
N GLU A 23 1.11 -0.49 18.28
CA GLU A 23 0.86 -1.25 17.05
C GLU A 23 0.57 -0.31 15.87
N ASN A 24 -0.28 0.70 16.06
CA ASN A 24 -0.60 1.67 15.00
C ASN A 24 0.65 2.44 14.52
N SER A 25 1.50 2.86 15.45
CA SER A 25 2.78 3.51 15.12
C SER A 25 3.68 2.59 14.31
N GLU A 26 3.81 1.32 14.70
CA GLU A 26 4.63 0.34 13.97
C GLU A 26 4.12 0.10 12.54
N PHE A 27 2.79 0.08 12.34
CA PHE A 27 2.20 -0.01 10.99
C PHE A 27 2.53 1.21 10.12
N TYR A 28 2.48 2.42 10.68
CA TYR A 28 2.83 3.62 9.92
C TYR A 28 4.32 3.67 9.59
N GLU A 29 5.19 3.27 10.51
CA GLU A 29 6.62 3.15 10.22
C GLU A 29 6.88 2.13 9.12
N LEU A 30 6.19 0.98 9.14
CA LEU A 30 6.28 -0.01 8.07
C LEU A 30 5.85 0.55 6.71
N ALA A 31 4.79 1.35 6.67
CA ALA A 31 4.31 1.98 5.44
C ALA A 31 5.33 2.96 4.85
N LYS A 32 6.08 3.69 5.69
CA LYS A 32 7.14 4.62 5.25
C LYS A 32 8.35 3.92 4.63
N LEU A 33 8.57 2.64 4.94
CA LEU A 33 9.66 1.84 4.39
C LEU A 33 9.35 1.28 2.99
N LEU A 34 8.09 1.33 2.55
CA LEU A 34 7.73 0.94 1.19
C LEU A 34 8.28 1.96 0.18
N PRO A 35 8.67 1.54 -1.03
CA PRO A 35 9.12 2.43 -2.11
C PRO A 35 7.93 3.17 -2.74
N LEU A 36 7.13 3.86 -1.92
CA LEU A 36 5.95 4.60 -2.31
C LEU A 36 6.01 6.02 -1.76
N PRO A 37 5.48 7.02 -2.47
CA PRO A 37 5.39 8.39 -1.97
C PRO A 37 4.62 8.47 -0.63
N SER A 38 5.11 9.29 0.30
CA SER A 38 4.50 9.52 1.62
C SER A 38 3.02 9.94 1.56
N ALA A 39 2.65 10.68 0.50
CA ALA A 39 1.27 11.10 0.25
C ALA A 39 0.29 9.91 0.07
N ILE A 40 0.78 8.78 -0.43
CA ILE A 40 0.00 7.56 -0.64
C ILE A 40 0.05 6.69 0.62
N THR A 41 1.24 6.50 1.19
CA THR A 41 1.42 5.60 2.36
C THR A 41 0.69 6.10 3.61
N SER A 42 0.47 7.41 3.72
CA SER A 42 -0.32 8.02 4.81
C SER A 42 -1.82 7.67 4.76
N GLN A 43 -2.34 7.29 3.58
CA GLN A 43 -3.76 6.97 3.37
C GLN A 43 -4.04 5.46 3.38
N LEU A 44 -3.00 4.63 3.48
CA LEU A 44 -3.16 3.18 3.45
C LEU A 44 -3.78 2.66 4.75
N ASP A 45 -4.77 1.78 4.59
CA ASP A 45 -5.27 0.98 5.69
C ASP A 45 -4.27 -0.12 6.10
N LYS A 46 -4.40 -0.63 7.33
CA LYS A 46 -3.50 -1.65 7.89
C LYS A 46 -3.39 -2.91 7.01
N ALA A 47 -4.49 -3.35 6.38
CA ALA A 47 -4.47 -4.55 5.57
C ALA A 47 -3.72 -4.32 4.26
N SER A 48 -3.94 -3.17 3.63
CA SER A 48 -3.21 -2.75 2.44
C SER A 48 -1.71 -2.61 2.71
N ILE A 49 -1.29 -2.05 3.86
CA ILE A 49 0.12 -2.00 4.27
C ILE A 49 0.73 -3.42 4.28
N ILE A 50 0.09 -4.38 4.95
CA ILE A 50 0.57 -5.78 5.00
C ILE A 50 0.64 -6.41 3.61
N ARG A 51 -0.39 -6.24 2.79
CA ARG A 51 -0.45 -6.83 1.44
C ARG A 51 0.64 -6.29 0.54
N LEU A 52 0.88 -4.97 0.58
CA LEU A 52 1.91 -4.31 -0.21
C LEU A 52 3.31 -4.68 0.27
N THR A 53 3.58 -4.66 1.57
CA THR A 53 4.86 -5.10 2.13
C THR A 53 5.16 -6.55 1.78
N THR A 54 4.19 -7.45 1.93
CA THR A 54 4.36 -8.87 1.59
C THR A 54 4.67 -9.03 0.10
N SER A 55 3.95 -8.31 -0.77
CA SER A 55 4.16 -8.36 -2.21
C SER A 55 5.55 -7.81 -2.60
N TYR A 56 5.97 -6.72 -1.98
CA TYR A 56 7.28 -6.10 -2.17
C TYR A 56 8.42 -7.06 -1.80
N LEU A 57 8.35 -7.70 -0.62
CA LEU A 57 9.36 -8.67 -0.20
C LEU A 57 9.43 -9.88 -1.13
N LYS A 58 8.28 -10.39 -1.59
CA LYS A 58 8.25 -11.50 -2.58
C LYS A 58 8.87 -11.08 -3.91
N MET A 59 8.60 -9.88 -4.38
CA MET A 59 9.18 -9.35 -5.63
C MET A 59 10.70 -9.23 -5.53
N ARG A 60 11.23 -8.79 -4.39
CA ARG A 60 12.68 -8.69 -4.13
C ARG A 60 13.39 -10.05 -4.13
N ILE A 61 12.70 -11.13 -3.79
CA ILE A 61 13.26 -12.49 -3.85
C ILE A 61 13.31 -12.98 -5.30
N VAL A 62 12.28 -12.69 -6.10
CA VAL A 62 12.21 -13.09 -7.52
C VAL A 62 13.14 -12.25 -8.39
N PHE A 63 13.33 -10.98 -8.06
CA PHE A 63 14.16 -10.03 -8.78
C PHE A 63 15.20 -9.39 -7.84
N PRO A 64 16.35 -10.06 -7.60
CA PRO A 64 17.40 -9.58 -6.71
C PRO A 64 18.15 -8.35 -7.24
N GLU A 65 18.16 -8.11 -8.56
CA GLU A 65 18.70 -6.90 -9.18
C GLU A 65 17.55 -5.93 -9.48
N GLY A 66 17.44 -4.88 -8.66
CA GLY A 66 16.22 -4.10 -8.45
C GLY A 66 15.60 -3.45 -9.69
N GLU A 67 14.26 -3.52 -9.72
CA GLU A 67 13.35 -2.40 -10.01
C GLU A 67 13.83 -1.34 -11.00
N SER A 68 13.67 -1.61 -12.30
CA SER A 68 13.45 -0.55 -13.28
C SER A 68 12.62 -1.10 -14.43
N CYS A 69 11.32 -1.23 -14.21
CA CYS A 69 10.27 -1.07 -15.20
C CYS A 69 8.97 -1.04 -14.41
N CYS A 70 8.03 -0.16 -14.75
CA CYS A 70 6.67 -0.11 -14.20
C CYS A 70 6.40 0.78 -12.97
N ALA A 71 7.21 1.80 -12.67
CA ALA A 71 6.67 2.99 -11.99
C ALA A 71 5.90 3.92 -12.97
N ASN A 72 5.94 3.62 -14.29
CA ASN A 72 5.30 4.40 -15.36
C ASN A 72 4.52 3.52 -16.36
N CYS A 73 3.72 2.54 -15.92
CA CYS A 73 2.75 1.88 -16.81
C CYS A 73 1.30 2.19 -16.42
N GLU A 74 0.93 3.47 -16.47
CA GLU A 74 -0.45 3.87 -16.74
C GLU A 74 -0.65 3.86 -18.25
N SER A 75 -0.69 2.69 -18.87
CA SER A 75 -1.17 2.53 -20.25
C SER A 75 -1.49 1.06 -20.51
N HIS A 76 -2.64 0.83 -21.12
CA HIS A 76 -3.20 -0.46 -21.55
C HIS A 76 -4.11 -1.18 -20.55
N HIS A 77 -5.20 -0.50 -20.15
CA HIS A 77 -6.50 -1.15 -20.24
C HIS A 77 -7.03 -0.96 -21.68
N ALA A 78 -7.06 -2.05 -22.44
CA ALA A 78 -7.62 -2.12 -23.77
C ALA A 78 -9.13 -1.82 -23.76
N ASN A 79 -9.66 -1.17 -24.81
CA ASN A 79 -10.94 -1.56 -25.42
C ASN A 79 -10.98 -1.09 -26.88
N ASN A 80 -11.08 -2.09 -27.76
CA ASN A 80 -11.19 -2.01 -29.20
C ASN A 80 -12.59 -1.53 -29.61
N THR A 81 -12.68 -0.39 -30.31
CA THR A 81 -13.75 -0.15 -31.30
C THR A 81 -13.30 0.88 -32.34
N HIS A 82 -13.02 0.40 -33.55
CA HIS A 82 -13.72 0.87 -34.74
C HIS A 82 -13.54 2.34 -35.20
N THR A 83 -12.36 2.67 -35.75
CA THR A 83 -12.29 3.46 -36.99
C THR A 83 -11.20 2.88 -37.88
N ARG A 84 -11.63 1.90 -38.69
CA ARG A 84 -11.00 1.61 -39.98
C ARG A 84 -10.91 2.91 -40.79
N LEU A 85 -9.91 2.94 -41.68
CA LEU A 85 -9.80 3.81 -42.86
C LEU A 85 -9.12 5.18 -42.68
N SER A 86 -7.82 5.20 -42.42
CA SER A 86 -6.91 6.12 -43.13
C SER A 86 -5.45 5.64 -43.11
N LEU A 87 -5.22 4.33 -43.27
CA LEU A 87 -3.95 3.89 -43.81
C LEU A 87 -3.93 4.32 -45.28
N SER A 88 -3.22 5.42 -45.51
CA SER A 88 -2.29 5.56 -46.63
C SER A 88 -2.81 4.94 -47.92
N LEU A 89 -3.73 5.64 -48.57
CA LEU A 89 -3.71 5.58 -50.03
C LEU A 89 -2.48 6.38 -50.45
N SER A 90 -1.44 5.60 -50.69
CA SER A 90 -0.24 5.94 -51.41
C SER A 90 -0.50 6.91 -52.55
N ASN A 91 0.45 7.84 -52.72
CA ASN A 91 0.91 8.34 -54.00
C ASN A 91 0.37 7.56 -55.20
N ILE A 92 -0.50 8.19 -56.00
CA ILE A 92 -0.54 8.03 -57.47
C ILE A 92 -1.24 9.26 -58.06
N SER A 93 -0.39 10.03 -58.76
CA SER A 93 -0.58 11.19 -59.63
C SER A 93 -1.03 12.53 -59.04
#